data_AF-A0A8J7ET38-F1
#
_entry.id   AF-A0A8J7ET38-F1
#
_cell.length_a   1.000
_cell.length_b   1.000
_cell.length_c   1.000
_cell.angle_alpha   90.00
_cell.angle_beta   90.00
_cell.angle_gamma   90.00
#
_symmetry.space_group_name_H-M   'P 1'
#
loop_
_entity.id
_entity.type
_entity.pdbx_description
1 polymer ?
#
loop_
_entity_poly.entity_id
_entity_poly.type
_entity_poly.pdbx_seq_one_letter_code
_entity_poly.pdbx_strand_id
1 'polypeptide(L)'
;MSISNTPNPYELPPGLPVPKDDGACDHLLGTPAPDVTLQGTNGQSWNLNQITQTTAVVYVYPATGVPGQDPIPEWDLIPGAPGCTLQSLSFRDHYEEFASRNITVFGLSAQPIDEQKEFVQRTAIPFVLLSDPEFLLCKLLFLPTFESHGKTFYRRLALLFQEGCVSQYFYPIFPPNKSAEIVLAWLKKTT
;
A
#
# COMPACT_ATOMS: atom_id res chain seq x y z
N MET A 1 2.99 -39.52 -6.35
CA MET A 1 2.67 -38.65 -5.20
C MET A 1 2.36 -37.28 -5.78
N SER A 2 1.08 -36.93 -5.89
CA SER A 2 0.66 -35.62 -6.40
C SER A 2 0.95 -34.60 -5.31
N ILE A 3 2.03 -33.84 -5.49
CA ILE A 3 2.32 -32.67 -4.66
C ILE A 3 1.16 -31.70 -4.90
N SER A 4 0.28 -31.54 -3.92
CA SER A 4 -0.70 -30.47 -3.92
C SER A 4 0.08 -29.16 -3.86
N ASN A 5 0.37 -28.60 -5.03
CA ASN A 5 1.04 -27.31 -5.18
C ASN A 5 0.01 -26.20 -4.93
N THR A 6 -0.54 -26.16 -3.72
CA THR A 6 -1.34 -25.02 -3.28
C THR A 6 -0.36 -23.85 -3.14
N PRO A 7 -0.49 -22.77 -3.92
CA PRO A 7 0.44 -21.64 -3.81
C PRO A 7 0.41 -21.11 -2.38
N ASN A 8 1.57 -21.01 -1.74
CA ASN A 8 1.68 -20.35 -0.45
C ASN A 8 1.26 -18.88 -0.65
N PRO A 9 0.18 -18.40 0.00
CA PRO A 9 -0.29 -17.02 -0.18
C PRO A 9 0.68 -15.97 0.37
N TYR A 10 1.80 -16.40 0.98
CA TYR A 10 2.89 -15.57 1.50
C TYR A 10 4.13 -15.51 0.59
N GLU A 11 4.15 -16.29 -0.51
CA GLU A 11 5.28 -16.35 -1.42
C GLU A 11 4.97 -15.65 -2.74
N LEU A 12 5.97 -14.91 -3.22
CA LEU A 12 5.93 -14.33 -4.56
C LEU A 12 6.25 -15.42 -5.58
N PRO A 13 5.59 -15.39 -6.75
CA PRO A 13 6.05 -16.16 -7.89
C PRO A 13 7.55 -15.93 -8.14
N PRO A 14 8.32 -16.99 -8.44
CA PRO A 14 9.73 -16.83 -8.77
C PRO A 14 9.88 -16.08 -10.10
N GLY A 15 10.96 -15.32 -10.24
CA GLY A 15 11.30 -14.66 -11.51
C GLY A 15 10.52 -13.38 -11.83
N LEU A 16 9.76 -12.83 -10.88
CA LEU A 16 9.10 -11.54 -11.08
C LEU A 16 10.11 -10.42 -11.34
N PRO A 17 9.81 -9.49 -12.26
CA PRO A 17 10.68 -8.35 -12.52
C PRO A 17 10.72 -7.41 -11.30
N VAL A 18 11.94 -7.04 -10.90
CA VAL A 18 12.17 -6.15 -9.77
C VAL A 18 11.96 -4.70 -10.23
N PRO A 19 11.08 -3.92 -9.57
CA PRO A 19 10.95 -2.49 -9.86
C PRO A 19 12.25 -1.77 -9.52
N LYS A 20 12.66 -0.84 -10.38
CA LYS A 20 13.82 0.03 -10.17
C LYS A 20 13.37 1.37 -9.64
N ASP A 21 14.19 1.95 -8.78
CA ASP A 21 14.01 3.33 -8.36
C ASP A 21 14.32 4.27 -9.54
N ASP A 22 13.35 5.11 -9.87
CA ASP A 22 13.41 6.10 -10.94
C ASP A 22 13.43 7.54 -10.38
N GLY A 23 13.56 7.72 -9.06
CA GLY A 23 13.61 9.03 -8.40
C GLY A 23 12.26 9.74 -8.32
N ALA A 24 11.15 9.09 -8.72
CA ALA A 24 9.83 9.72 -8.76
C ALA A 24 9.27 10.13 -7.39
N CYS A 25 9.92 9.76 -6.29
CA CYS A 25 9.54 10.11 -4.93
C CYS A 25 10.55 11.04 -4.22
N ASP A 26 11.63 11.46 -4.88
CA ASP A 26 12.73 12.24 -4.27
C ASP A 26 12.25 13.57 -3.67
N HIS A 27 11.17 14.15 -4.20
CA HIS A 27 10.60 15.40 -3.74
C HIS A 27 9.73 15.27 -2.48
N LEU A 28 9.42 14.06 -2.01
CA LEU A 28 8.39 13.86 -0.98
C LEU A 28 8.85 14.27 0.42
N LEU A 29 10.14 14.18 0.76
CA LEU A 29 10.61 14.46 2.12
C LEU A 29 10.29 15.90 2.54
N GLY A 30 9.64 16.04 3.70
CA GLY A 30 9.20 17.33 4.24
C GLY A 30 7.94 17.90 3.59
N THR A 31 7.35 17.22 2.59
CA THR A 31 6.11 17.65 1.96
C THR A 31 4.94 17.55 2.97
N PRO A 32 4.13 18.61 3.14
CA PRO A 32 2.96 18.56 4.01
C PRO A 32 1.93 17.51 3.55
N ALA A 33 1.27 16.86 4.50
CA ALA A 33 0.15 15.99 4.23
C ALA A 33 -1.00 16.82 3.62
N PRO A 34 -1.53 16.42 2.45
CA PRO A 34 -2.52 17.20 1.76
C PRO A 34 -3.86 17.19 2.49
N ASP A 35 -4.59 18.29 2.39
CA ASP A 35 -5.98 18.37 2.84
C ASP A 35 -6.90 17.64 1.85
N VAL A 36 -6.94 16.31 1.98
CA VAL A 36 -7.75 15.42 1.15
C VAL A 36 -8.52 14.45 2.03
N THR A 37 -9.78 14.23 1.70
CA THR A 37 -10.67 13.32 2.42
C THR A 37 -10.98 12.11 1.57
N LEU A 38 -10.67 10.92 2.07
CA LEU A 38 -10.86 9.64 1.37
C LEU A 38 -11.84 8.74 2.12
N GLN A 39 -12.56 7.90 1.40
CA GLN A 39 -13.47 6.91 1.99
C GLN A 39 -12.67 5.74 2.58
N GLY A 40 -12.96 5.37 3.83
CA GLY A 40 -12.35 4.25 4.53
C GLY A 40 -13.24 3.00 4.57
N THR A 41 -12.62 1.82 4.59
CA THR A 41 -13.33 0.53 4.66
C THR A 41 -14.20 0.35 5.91
N ASN A 42 -13.97 1.14 6.96
CA ASN A 42 -14.82 1.19 8.15
C ASN A 42 -16.10 2.02 7.98
N GLY A 43 -16.37 2.54 6.77
CA GLY A 43 -17.54 3.36 6.48
C GLY A 43 -17.42 4.83 6.89
N GLN A 44 -16.24 5.26 7.35
CA GLN A 44 -15.94 6.65 7.69
C GLN A 44 -15.11 7.32 6.61
N SER A 45 -15.22 8.65 6.53
CA SER A 45 -14.32 9.49 5.74
C SER A 45 -13.11 9.89 6.58
N TRP A 46 -11.91 9.83 6.01
CA TRP A 46 -10.66 10.13 6.68
C TRP A 46 -9.94 11.26 5.96
N ASN A 47 -9.65 12.34 6.69
CA ASN A 47 -8.85 13.45 6.18
C ASN A 47 -7.36 13.18 6.43
N LEU A 48 -6.55 13.15 5.37
CA LEU A 48 -5.15 12.78 5.48
C LEU A 48 -4.34 13.81 6.29
N ASN A 49 -4.61 15.11 6.15
CA ASN A 49 -3.96 16.15 6.94
C ASN A 49 -4.24 15.98 8.45
N GLN A 50 -5.46 15.60 8.83
CA GLN A 50 -5.84 15.42 10.24
C GLN A 50 -5.22 14.16 10.87
N ILE A 51 -5.29 13.00 10.19
CA ILE A 51 -4.79 11.74 10.76
C ILE A 51 -3.26 11.71 10.90
N THR A 52 -2.57 12.51 10.08
CA THR A 52 -1.11 12.59 10.05
C THR A 52 -0.53 13.63 11.00
N GLN A 53 -1.36 14.34 11.78
CA GLN A 53 -0.88 15.16 12.90
C GLN A 53 -0.19 14.30 13.97
N THR A 54 -0.53 13.01 14.02
CA THR A 54 0.21 11.97 14.75
C THR A 54 1.02 11.11 13.78
N THR A 55 1.85 10.19 14.30
CA THR A 55 2.61 9.31 13.40
C THR A 55 1.69 8.32 12.70
N ALA A 56 1.73 8.30 11.36
CA ALA A 56 0.92 7.40 10.55
C ALA A 56 1.72 6.83 9.38
N VAL A 57 1.48 5.56 9.04
CA VAL A 57 1.97 4.92 7.82
C VAL A 57 0.82 4.79 6.85
N VAL A 58 1.01 5.27 5.62
CA VAL A 58 0.10 5.03 4.49
C VAL A 58 0.85 4.23 3.46
N TYR A 59 0.55 2.93 3.35
CA TYR A 59 1.11 2.11 2.27
C TYR A 59 0.19 2.13 1.06
N VAL A 60 0.77 2.33 -0.12
CA VAL A 60 0.05 2.42 -1.39
C VAL A 60 0.34 1.17 -2.20
N TYR A 61 -0.71 0.60 -2.79
CA TYR A 61 -0.61 -0.60 -3.61
C TYR A 61 -1.38 -0.45 -4.93
N PRO A 62 -0.90 -1.06 -6.03
CA PRO A 62 -1.56 -0.99 -7.34
C PRO A 62 -3.01 -1.46 -7.35
N ALA A 63 -3.24 -2.75 -7.07
CA ALA A 63 -4.56 -3.38 -7.02
C ALA A 63 -4.47 -4.79 -6.40
N THR A 64 -5.53 -5.20 -5.70
CA THR A 64 -5.76 -6.56 -5.19
C THR A 64 -6.76 -7.29 -6.08
N GLY A 65 -6.73 -8.63 -6.05
CA GLY A 65 -7.69 -9.43 -6.81
C GLY A 65 -9.10 -9.32 -6.25
N VAL A 66 -10.09 -9.23 -7.15
CA VAL A 66 -11.52 -9.20 -6.84
C VAL A 66 -12.12 -10.58 -7.10
N PRO A 67 -12.79 -11.22 -6.12
CA PRO A 67 -13.40 -12.53 -6.32
C PRO A 67 -14.38 -12.54 -7.49
N GLY A 68 -14.28 -13.58 -8.33
CA GLY A 68 -15.15 -13.74 -9.50
C GLY A 68 -14.76 -12.87 -10.71
N GLN A 69 -13.67 -12.12 -10.64
CA GLN A 69 -13.07 -11.44 -11.79
C GLN A 69 -11.80 -12.14 -12.23
N ASP A 70 -11.55 -12.15 -13.54
CA ASP A 70 -10.30 -12.63 -14.09
C ASP A 70 -9.13 -11.72 -13.68
N PRO A 71 -7.93 -12.29 -13.49
CA PRO A 71 -6.74 -11.50 -13.24
C PRO A 71 -6.44 -10.57 -14.42
N ILE A 72 -5.84 -9.41 -14.13
CA ILE A 72 -5.40 -8.47 -15.16
C ILE A 72 -4.35 -9.19 -16.05
N PRO A 73 -4.52 -9.23 -17.37
CA PRO A 73 -3.56 -9.93 -18.24
C PRO A 73 -2.16 -9.32 -18.12
N GLU A 74 -1.13 -10.16 -18.16
CA GLU A 74 0.29 -9.73 -18.13
C GLU A 74 0.70 -8.98 -16.86
N TRP A 75 -0.12 -8.99 -15.80
CA TRP A 75 0.18 -8.32 -14.53
C TRP A 75 1.53 -8.74 -13.92
N ASP A 76 1.88 -10.02 -14.05
CA ASP A 76 3.14 -10.59 -13.57
C ASP A 76 4.38 -10.11 -14.33
N LEU A 77 4.19 -9.52 -15.52
CA LEU A 77 5.27 -8.95 -16.34
C LEU A 77 5.57 -7.49 -15.97
N ILE A 78 4.70 -6.83 -15.20
CA ILE A 78 4.84 -5.42 -14.82
C ILE A 78 5.63 -5.31 -13.51
N PRO A 79 6.82 -4.68 -13.49
CA PRO A 79 7.64 -4.58 -12.28
C PRO A 79 6.89 -3.89 -11.14
N GLY A 80 6.76 -4.59 -10.01
CA GLY A 80 6.09 -4.07 -8.82
C GLY A 80 4.56 -4.15 -8.83
N ALA A 81 3.92 -4.62 -9.90
CA ALA A 81 2.46 -4.78 -9.92
C ALA A 81 1.99 -5.99 -9.08
N PRO A 82 2.61 -7.19 -9.16
CA PRO A 82 2.22 -8.34 -8.34
C PRO A 82 2.58 -8.16 -6.86
N GLY A 83 1.81 -8.82 -5.99
CA GLY A 83 2.08 -8.90 -4.55
C GLY A 83 1.41 -7.83 -3.67
N CYS A 84 0.37 -7.15 -4.15
CA CYS A 84 -0.40 -6.20 -3.32
C CYS A 84 -1.05 -6.87 -2.10
N THR A 85 -1.57 -8.10 -2.27
CA THR A 85 -2.06 -8.89 -1.13
C THR A 85 -0.94 -9.16 -0.13
N LEU A 86 0.24 -9.57 -0.59
CA LEU A 86 1.40 -9.83 0.27
C LEU A 86 1.85 -8.60 1.06
N GLN A 87 1.80 -7.42 0.43
CA GLN A 87 2.09 -6.16 1.12
C GLN A 87 1.08 -5.91 2.25
N SER A 88 -0.22 -6.01 1.97
CA SER A 88 -1.26 -5.83 2.98
C SER A 88 -1.16 -6.87 4.11
N LEU A 89 -0.86 -8.13 3.79
CA LEU A 89 -0.62 -9.18 4.79
C LEU A 89 0.62 -8.90 5.63
N SER A 90 1.70 -8.35 5.04
CA SER A 90 2.89 -7.92 5.77
C SER A 90 2.53 -6.90 6.86
N PHE A 91 1.71 -5.89 6.52
CA PHE A 91 1.24 -4.89 7.50
C PHE A 91 0.27 -5.49 8.53
N ARG A 92 -0.62 -6.39 8.11
CA ARG A 92 -1.53 -7.10 9.02
C ARG A 92 -0.77 -7.85 10.10
N ASP A 93 0.20 -8.65 9.69
CA ASP A 93 0.92 -9.56 10.58
C ASP A 93 1.83 -8.79 11.55
N HIS A 94 2.19 -7.53 11.22
CA HIS A 94 2.97 -6.63 12.07
C HIS A 94 2.14 -5.50 12.71
N TYR A 95 0.81 -5.53 12.59
CA TYR A 95 -0.05 -4.42 13.01
C TYR A 95 0.12 -4.07 14.50
N GLU A 96 0.23 -5.08 15.36
CA GLU A 96 0.45 -4.90 16.80
C GLU A 96 1.79 -4.19 17.12
N GLU A 97 2.85 -4.41 16.31
CA GLU A 97 4.12 -3.69 16.49
C GLU A 97 3.96 -2.20 16.19
N PHE A 98 3.18 -1.82 15.16
CA PHE A 98 2.86 -0.41 14.89
C PHE A 98 1.97 0.19 15.98
N ALA A 99 0.92 -0.54 16.38
CA ALA A 99 -0.01 -0.10 17.42
C ALA A 99 0.70 0.16 18.76
N SER A 100 1.62 -0.74 19.17
CA SER A 100 2.43 -0.57 20.39
C SER A 100 3.31 0.69 20.39
N ARG A 101 3.56 1.27 19.21
CA ARG A 101 4.33 2.50 19.01
C ARG A 101 3.44 3.73 18.79
N ASN A 102 2.12 3.60 18.95
CA ASN A 102 1.13 4.64 18.62
C ASN A 102 1.21 5.09 17.16
N ILE A 103 1.51 4.17 16.24
CA ILE A 103 1.57 4.45 14.81
C ILE A 103 0.30 3.92 14.15
N THR A 104 -0.46 4.82 13.53
CA THR A 104 -1.66 4.43 12.79
C THR A 104 -1.27 3.87 11.43
N VAL A 105 -1.88 2.76 11.01
CA VAL A 105 -1.62 2.14 9.69
C VAL A 105 -2.85 2.28 8.81
N PHE A 106 -2.64 2.76 7.58
CA PHE A 106 -3.61 2.76 6.50
C PHE A 106 -3.01 2.08 5.27
N GLY A 107 -3.82 1.28 4.57
CA GLY A 107 -3.54 0.92 3.18
C GLY A 107 -4.30 1.84 2.23
N LEU A 108 -3.82 2.01 1.00
CA LEU A 108 -4.45 2.87 0.01
C LEU A 108 -4.29 2.31 -1.40
N SER A 109 -5.37 2.36 -2.18
CA SER A 109 -5.33 2.14 -3.63
C SER A 109 -6.43 2.92 -4.33
N ALA A 110 -6.40 2.88 -5.67
CA ALA A 110 -7.46 3.43 -6.50
C ALA A 110 -8.67 2.48 -6.63
N GLN A 111 -8.68 1.33 -5.95
CA GLN A 111 -9.82 0.42 -6.03
C GLN A 111 -11.07 1.03 -5.37
N PRO A 112 -12.26 0.82 -5.96
CA PRO A 112 -13.54 1.19 -5.37
C PRO A 112 -13.69 0.69 -3.93
N ILE A 113 -14.43 1.46 -3.12
CA ILE A 113 -14.56 1.19 -1.68
C ILE A 113 -15.14 -0.19 -1.37
N ASP A 114 -16.06 -0.69 -2.20
CA ASP A 114 -16.69 -2.00 -2.00
C ASP A 114 -15.73 -3.17 -2.25
N GLU A 115 -14.83 -3.05 -3.24
CA GLU A 115 -13.75 -4.02 -3.47
C GLU A 115 -12.78 -4.05 -2.29
N GLN A 116 -12.42 -2.88 -1.75
CA GLN A 116 -11.54 -2.82 -0.58
C GLN A 116 -12.20 -3.35 0.69
N LYS A 117 -13.50 -3.13 0.88
CA LYS A 117 -14.27 -3.71 1.99
C LYS A 117 -14.31 -5.23 1.91
N GLU A 118 -14.56 -5.78 0.73
CA GLU A 118 -14.47 -7.23 0.48
C GLU A 118 -13.07 -7.74 0.84
N PHE A 119 -12.02 -7.07 0.34
CA PHE A 119 -10.65 -7.48 0.57
C PHE A 119 -10.30 -7.49 2.07
N VAL A 120 -10.68 -6.45 2.82
CA VAL A 120 -10.50 -6.38 4.29
C VAL A 120 -11.17 -7.57 4.98
N GLN A 121 -12.42 -7.88 4.61
CA GLN A 121 -13.17 -8.99 5.21
C GLN A 121 -12.51 -10.34 4.92
N ARG A 122 -12.16 -10.60 3.65
CA ARG A 122 -11.58 -11.87 3.23
C ARG A 122 -10.17 -12.10 3.78
N THR A 123 -9.41 -11.04 4.02
CA THR A 123 -8.01 -11.14 4.49
C THR A 123 -7.82 -10.80 5.97
N ALA A 124 -8.90 -10.49 6.68
CA ALA A 124 -8.91 -10.15 8.10
C ALA A 124 -7.92 -9.00 8.43
N ILE A 125 -7.89 -7.95 7.62
CA ILE A 125 -7.06 -6.77 7.87
C ILE A 125 -7.65 -5.99 9.07
N PRO A 126 -6.88 -5.73 10.15
CA PRO A 126 -7.38 -5.10 11.37
C PRO A 126 -7.38 -3.55 11.30
N PHE A 127 -7.05 -2.96 10.15
CA PHE A 127 -6.94 -1.53 9.96
C PHE A 127 -7.69 -1.05 8.72
N VAL A 128 -7.79 0.27 8.56
CA VAL A 128 -8.57 0.90 7.49
C VAL A 128 -7.78 0.88 6.17
N LEU A 129 -8.46 0.55 5.08
CA LEU A 129 -7.99 0.84 3.73
C LEU A 129 -8.74 2.04 3.17
N LEU A 130 -8.02 2.94 2.51
CA LEU A 130 -8.52 4.17 1.90
C LEU A 130 -8.72 3.96 0.40
N SER A 131 -9.87 4.40 -0.07
CA SER A 131 -10.27 4.38 -1.47
C SER A 131 -10.04 5.73 -2.12
N ASP A 132 -9.16 5.77 -3.13
CA ASP A 132 -8.82 6.96 -3.91
C ASP A 132 -9.02 6.73 -5.42
N PRO A 133 -10.26 6.47 -5.86
CA PRO A 133 -10.55 6.14 -7.27
C PRO A 133 -10.27 7.29 -8.23
N GLU A 134 -10.23 8.52 -7.73
CA GLU A 134 -9.97 9.73 -8.51
C GLU A 134 -8.49 10.15 -8.51
N PHE A 135 -7.61 9.36 -7.86
CA PHE A 135 -6.19 9.64 -7.74
C PHE A 135 -5.91 11.03 -7.15
N LEU A 136 -6.71 11.47 -6.17
CA LEU A 136 -6.54 12.76 -5.52
C LEU A 136 -5.20 12.84 -4.79
N LEU A 137 -4.81 11.77 -4.08
CA LEU A 137 -3.53 11.74 -3.39
C LEU A 137 -2.37 11.77 -4.38
N CYS A 138 -2.47 11.04 -5.49
CA CYS A 138 -1.53 11.09 -6.60
C CYS A 138 -1.31 12.50 -7.12
N LYS A 139 -2.40 13.24 -7.39
CA LYS A 139 -2.34 14.59 -7.95
C LYS A 139 -1.73 15.60 -6.99
N LEU A 140 -1.99 15.44 -5.69
CA LEU A 140 -1.53 16.36 -4.66
C LEU A 140 -0.08 16.12 -4.24
N LEU A 141 0.38 14.87 -4.25
CA LEU A 141 1.75 14.49 -3.87
C LEU A 141 2.64 14.09 -5.05
N PHE A 142 2.14 14.16 -6.28
CA PHE A 142 2.82 13.68 -7.48
C PHE A 142 3.31 12.23 -7.35
N LEU A 143 2.47 11.36 -6.79
CA LEU A 143 2.85 9.95 -6.59
C LEU A 143 2.96 9.21 -7.92
N PRO A 144 3.87 8.25 -8.05
CA PRO A 144 4.08 7.55 -9.30
C PRO A 144 2.96 6.55 -9.61
N THR A 145 2.62 6.46 -10.90
CA THR A 145 1.63 5.53 -11.45
C THR A 145 2.20 4.73 -12.62
N PHE A 146 1.44 3.75 -13.10
CA PHE A 146 1.65 3.08 -14.38
C PHE A 146 0.31 2.76 -15.04
N GLU A 147 0.35 2.54 -16.35
CA GLU A 147 -0.82 2.17 -17.16
C GLU A 147 -0.78 0.68 -17.49
N SER A 148 -1.93 0.01 -17.43
CA SER A 148 -2.12 -1.36 -17.90
C SER A 148 -3.55 -1.54 -18.38
N HIS A 149 -3.74 -2.10 -19.58
CA HIS A 149 -5.05 -2.36 -20.19
C HIS A 149 -6.02 -1.17 -20.14
N GLY A 150 -5.51 0.04 -20.40
CA GLY A 150 -6.30 1.28 -20.42
C GLY A 150 -6.75 1.78 -19.05
N LYS A 151 -6.14 1.29 -17.97
CA LYS A 151 -6.37 1.75 -16.60
C LYS A 151 -5.05 2.20 -15.96
N THR A 152 -5.14 3.29 -15.20
CA THR A 152 -4.07 3.77 -14.34
C THR A 152 -4.05 3.00 -13.03
N PHE A 153 -2.85 2.71 -12.51
CA PHE A 153 -2.63 2.13 -11.20
C PHE A 153 -1.53 2.87 -10.47
N TYR A 154 -1.62 2.93 -9.14
CA TYR A 154 -0.51 3.39 -8.31
C TYR A 154 0.70 2.47 -8.43
N ARG A 155 1.91 3.02 -8.39
CA ARG A 155 3.09 2.21 -8.05
C ARG A 155 3.12 1.95 -6.55
N ARG A 156 3.70 0.82 -6.17
CA ARG A 156 3.83 0.41 -4.77
C ARG A 156 4.83 1.29 -4.02
N LEU A 157 4.39 1.86 -2.91
CA LEU A 157 5.23 2.62 -1.98
C LEU A 157 4.65 2.60 -0.56
N ALA A 158 5.39 3.14 0.40
CA ALA A 158 4.86 3.49 1.71
C ALA A 158 5.33 4.88 2.12
N LEU A 159 4.44 5.66 2.71
CA LEU A 159 4.71 6.98 3.27
C LEU A 159 4.63 6.89 4.78
N LEU A 160 5.64 7.40 5.47
CA LEU A 160 5.59 7.66 6.90
C LEU A 160 5.37 9.15 7.12
N PHE A 161 4.23 9.48 7.70
CA PHE A 161 3.90 10.82 8.11
C PHE A 161 4.21 11.01 9.60
N GLN A 162 4.78 12.15 9.95
CA GLN A 162 4.97 12.63 11.31
C GLN A 162 4.69 14.13 11.35
N GLU A 163 3.93 14.57 12.35
CA GLU A 163 3.64 16.00 12.57
C GLU A 163 3.10 16.71 11.32
N GLY A 164 2.23 16.02 10.58
CA GLY A 164 1.57 16.55 9.39
C GLY A 164 2.42 16.61 8.13
N CYS A 165 3.62 16.01 8.11
CA CYS A 165 4.52 16.00 6.96
C CYS A 165 5.03 14.60 6.62
N VAL A 166 5.42 14.36 5.37
CA VAL A 166 6.13 13.13 4.97
C VAL A 166 7.53 13.16 5.57
N SER A 167 7.74 12.37 6.62
CA SER A 167 9.02 12.21 7.32
C SER A 167 9.95 11.20 6.64
N GLN A 168 9.37 10.22 5.95
CA GLN A 168 10.09 9.21 5.18
C GLN A 168 9.18 8.62 4.11
N TYR A 169 9.76 8.15 3.01
CA TYR A 169 9.09 7.32 2.01
C TYR A 169 9.90 6.06 1.71
N PHE A 170 9.22 5.04 1.18
CA PHE A 170 9.81 3.78 0.76
C PHE A 170 9.32 3.48 -0.65
N TYR A 171 10.17 3.69 -1.65
CA TYR A 171 9.84 3.49 -3.05
C TYR A 171 11.11 3.12 -3.84
N PRO A 172 11.03 2.15 -4.76
CA PRO A 172 9.97 1.14 -4.85
C PRO A 172 10.11 0.11 -3.71
N ILE A 173 9.02 -0.57 -3.36
CA ILE A 173 9.07 -1.67 -2.36
C ILE A 173 9.14 -3.03 -3.06
N PHE A 174 10.24 -3.75 -2.83
CA PHE A 174 10.42 -5.14 -3.22
C PHE A 174 11.37 -5.88 -2.26
N PRO A 175 11.06 -7.11 -1.82
CA PRO A 175 9.82 -7.86 -2.11
C PRO A 175 8.63 -7.34 -1.26
N PRO A 176 7.40 -7.29 -1.80
CA PRO A 176 6.23 -6.73 -1.10
C PRO A 176 5.87 -7.41 0.22
N ASN A 177 6.14 -8.71 0.40
CA ASN A 177 5.90 -9.41 1.66
C ASN A 177 6.80 -8.92 2.82
N LYS A 178 7.81 -8.10 2.53
CA LYS A 178 8.69 -7.44 3.50
C LYS A 178 8.39 -5.96 3.74
N SER A 179 7.29 -5.45 3.16
CA SER A 179 6.96 -4.01 3.22
C SER A 179 6.89 -3.48 4.66
N ALA A 180 6.18 -4.17 5.57
CA ALA A 180 6.04 -3.69 6.94
C ALA A 180 7.36 -3.78 7.71
N GLU A 181 8.13 -4.86 7.51
CA GLU A 181 9.45 -5.05 8.11
C GLU A 181 10.42 -3.93 7.71
N ILE A 182 10.40 -3.48 6.45
CA ILE A 182 11.22 -2.37 5.96
C ILE A 182 10.88 -1.08 6.73
N VAL A 183 9.59 -0.76 6.87
CA VAL A 183 9.15 0.44 7.61
C VAL A 183 9.53 0.34 9.09
N LEU A 184 9.28 -0.80 9.73
CA LEU A 184 9.64 -1.04 11.14
C LEU A 184 11.16 -0.98 11.37
N ALA A 185 11.96 -1.49 10.44
CA ALA A 185 13.42 -1.44 10.54
C ALA A 185 13.93 0.00 10.47
N TRP A 186 13.30 0.87 9.69
CA TRP A 186 13.61 2.30 9.69
C TRP A 186 13.20 2.94 11.01
N LEU A 187 11.96 2.70 11.48
CA LEU A 187 11.47 3.25 12.75
C LEU A 187 12.39 2.89 13.93
N LYS A 188 12.83 1.62 14.00
CA LYS A 188 13.75 1.11 15.03
C LYS A 188 15.14 1.78 15.03
N LYS A 189 15.57 2.39 13.91
CA LYS A 189 16.87 3.09 13.81
C LYS A 189 16.79 4.57 14.17
N THR A 190 15.60 5.15 14.08
CA THR A 190 15.35 6.59 14.26
C THR A 190 14.68 6.90 15.60
N THR A 191 14.32 5.88 16.39
CA THR A 191 13.90 6.01 17.81
C THR A 191 15.07 5.73 18.73
#